data_AF-A0AAJ0CK78-F1
#
_entry.id   AF-A0AAJ0CK78-F1
#
_cell.length_a   1.000
_cell.length_b   1.000
_cell.length_c   1.000
_cell.angle_alpha   90.00
_cell.angle_beta   90.00
_cell.angle_gamma   90.00
#
_symmetry.space_group_name_H-M   'P 1'
#
loop_
_entity.id
_entity.type
_entity.pdbx_description
1 polymer ?
#
loop_
_entity_poly.entity_id
_entity_poly.type
_entity_poly.pdbx_seq_one_letter_code
_entity_poly.pdbx_strand_id
1 'polypeptide(L)'
;MLFSKRALFLAGALSHLASAIPAPDVPADLVVLEQFETEHGTATWYGSAGPEKRAPVDLERRCGSNAVTCSGSHQGSASTCAQLIVSIVGPRAQTPIPASPRSFCLSGSGGNCCVSWSQVVNNAVYGDLVSAAKAVNNQCQSNGKVSGLARDVLVGSTCTTQCLSDRPNGCS
;
A
#
# COMPACT_ATOMS: atom_id res chain seq x y z
N MET A 1 -10.43 -72.04 14.62
CA MET A 1 -9.42 -71.28 15.40
C MET A 1 -8.63 -70.46 14.40
N LEU A 2 -8.36 -69.17 14.50
CA LEU A 2 -8.70 -68.07 15.39
C LEU A 2 -7.92 -66.88 14.77
N PHE A 3 -8.49 -65.67 14.76
CA PHE A 3 -7.78 -64.38 14.59
C PHE A 3 -7.09 -64.10 13.24
N SER A 4 -6.84 -62.88 12.79
CA SER A 4 -7.14 -61.49 13.16
C SER A 4 -6.34 -60.67 12.15
N LYS A 5 -6.87 -59.52 11.71
CA LYS A 5 -6.14 -58.23 11.53
C LYS A 5 -6.97 -57.30 10.65
N ARG A 6 -7.86 -56.53 11.30
CA ARG A 6 -8.34 -55.27 10.75
C ARG A 6 -7.24 -54.23 10.96
N ALA A 7 -6.66 -53.75 9.87
CA ALA A 7 -5.77 -52.58 9.91
C ALA A 7 -6.63 -51.32 10.06
N LEU A 8 -6.55 -50.67 11.23
CA LEU A 8 -7.09 -49.33 11.44
C LEU A 8 -6.21 -48.32 10.69
N PHE A 9 -6.80 -47.57 9.76
CA PHE A 9 -6.21 -46.34 9.25
C PHE A 9 -6.59 -45.19 10.22
N LEU A 10 -5.62 -44.69 10.99
CA LEU A 10 -5.76 -43.43 11.72
C LEU A 10 -5.46 -42.27 10.76
N ALA A 11 -6.50 -41.55 10.34
CA ALA A 11 -6.36 -40.25 9.70
C ALA A 11 -6.11 -39.20 10.79
N GLY A 12 -4.84 -38.78 10.94
CA GLY A 12 -4.48 -37.64 11.80
C GLY A 12 -4.93 -36.34 11.14
N ALA A 13 -5.93 -35.69 11.71
CA ALA A 13 -6.32 -34.34 11.32
C ALA A 13 -5.26 -33.34 11.82
N LEU A 14 -4.40 -32.87 10.91
CA LEU A 14 -3.53 -31.72 11.16
C LEU A 14 -4.40 -30.46 11.21
N SER A 15 -4.68 -29.99 12.41
CA SER A 15 -5.29 -28.69 12.64
C SER A 15 -4.29 -27.60 12.28
N HIS A 16 -4.38 -27.05 11.07
CA HIS A 16 -3.65 -25.83 10.72
C HIS A 16 -4.20 -24.66 11.54
N LEU A 17 -3.43 -24.20 12.53
CA LEU A 17 -3.64 -22.91 13.16
C LEU A 17 -3.32 -21.83 12.11
N ALA A 18 -4.34 -21.37 11.40
CA ALA A 18 -4.24 -20.15 10.60
C ALA A 18 -4.13 -18.98 11.58
N SER A 19 -2.92 -18.49 11.81
CA SER A 19 -2.71 -17.22 12.50
C SER A 19 -3.38 -16.12 11.67
N ALA A 20 -4.50 -15.60 12.15
CA ALA A 20 -5.16 -14.47 11.53
C ALA A 20 -4.23 -13.25 11.65
N ILE A 21 -3.65 -12.82 10.52
CA ILE A 21 -2.93 -11.56 10.42
C ILE A 21 -3.95 -10.46 10.79
N PRO A 22 -3.62 -9.52 11.70
CA PRO A 22 -4.52 -8.42 12.01
C PRO A 22 -4.91 -7.71 10.72
N ALA A 23 -6.21 -7.60 10.47
CA ALA A 23 -6.69 -6.82 9.35
C ALA A 23 -6.18 -5.38 9.50
N PRO A 24 -5.71 -4.73 8.41
CA PRO A 24 -5.29 -3.34 8.48
C PRO A 24 -6.45 -2.46 8.99
N ASP A 25 -6.11 -1.44 9.78
CA ASP A 25 -7.06 -0.41 10.24
C ASP A 25 -7.42 0.45 9.03
N VAL A 26 -8.49 0.06 8.31
CA VAL A 26 -9.01 0.76 7.13
C VAL A 26 -10.10 1.72 7.59
N PRO A 27 -9.93 3.03 7.37
CA PRO A 27 -10.95 4.02 7.71
C PRO A 27 -12.28 3.77 7.01
N ALA A 28 -13.38 4.18 7.65
CA ALA A 28 -14.74 3.95 7.16
C ALA A 28 -15.05 4.63 5.81
N ASP A 29 -14.26 5.64 5.40
CA ASP A 29 -14.40 6.33 4.12
C ASP A 29 -13.62 5.67 2.97
N LEU A 30 -12.84 4.62 3.26
CA LEU A 30 -12.08 3.85 2.28
C LEU A 30 -12.69 2.46 2.05
N VAL A 31 -12.83 2.10 0.78
CA VAL A 31 -13.22 0.76 0.32
C VAL A 31 -12.12 0.15 -0.54
N VAL A 32 -12.04 -1.17 -0.54
CA VAL A 32 -11.17 -1.92 -1.44
C VAL A 32 -11.71 -1.80 -2.86
N LEU A 33 -10.93 -1.22 -3.77
CA LEU A 33 -11.25 -1.12 -5.19
C LEU A 33 -10.72 -2.32 -5.97
N GLU A 34 -9.50 -2.73 -5.64
CA GLU A 34 -8.82 -3.85 -6.28
C GLU A 34 -7.88 -4.49 -5.25
N GLN A 35 -7.78 -5.82 -5.28
CA GLN A 35 -6.85 -6.59 -4.47
C GLN A 35 -6.28 -7.74 -5.29
N PHE A 36 -4.97 -7.97 -5.18
CA PHE A 36 -4.30 -9.06 -5.86
C PHE A 36 -3.07 -9.53 -5.09
N GLU A 37 -2.72 -10.80 -5.27
CA GLU A 37 -1.52 -11.38 -4.69
C GLU A 37 -0.26 -11.02 -5.49
N THR A 38 0.84 -10.83 -4.77
CA THR A 38 2.19 -10.62 -5.31
C THR A 38 3.15 -11.61 -4.66
N GLU A 39 4.36 -11.72 -5.19
CA GLU A 39 5.44 -12.49 -4.54
C GLU A 39 5.82 -11.98 -3.14
N HIS A 40 5.36 -10.78 -2.75
CA HIS A 40 5.67 -10.13 -1.48
C HIS A 40 4.47 -10.01 -0.54
N GLY A 41 3.30 -10.51 -0.94
CA GLY A 41 2.04 -10.45 -0.18
C GLY A 41 0.90 -9.83 -0.97
N THR A 42 -0.15 -9.44 -0.25
CA THR A 42 -1.39 -8.93 -0.83
C THR A 42 -1.29 -7.43 -1.10
N ALA A 43 -1.40 -7.04 -2.36
CA ALA A 43 -1.47 -5.65 -2.77
C ALA A 43 -2.94 -5.19 -2.86
N THR A 44 -3.25 -4.01 -2.33
CA THR A 44 -4.62 -3.51 -2.23
C THR A 44 -4.70 -2.03 -2.60
N TRP A 45 -5.63 -1.70 -3.48
CA TRP A 45 -6.02 -0.32 -3.79
C TRP A 45 -7.22 0.07 -2.95
N TYR A 46 -7.10 1.17 -2.20
CA TYR A 46 -8.20 1.73 -1.42
C TYR A 46 -8.63 3.08 -1.97
N GLY A 47 -9.94 3.30 -2.09
CA GLY A 47 -10.51 4.56 -2.54
C GLY A 47 -11.84 4.88 -1.90
N SER A 48 -12.45 5.99 -2.30
CA SER A 48 -13.78 6.37 -1.83
C SER A 48 -14.87 5.58 -2.56
N ALA A 49 -15.92 5.17 -1.85
CA ALA A 49 -17.07 4.44 -2.40
C ALA A 49 -18.02 5.31 -3.26
N GLY A 50 -17.81 6.63 -3.30
CA GLY A 50 -18.66 7.59 -4.00
C GLY A 50 -18.19 7.91 -5.43
N PRO A 51 -18.93 8.75 -6.17
CA PRO A 51 -18.54 9.17 -7.52
C PRO A 51 -17.16 9.85 -7.49
N GLU A 52 -16.34 9.53 -8.49
CA GLU A 52 -15.00 10.10 -8.66
C GLU A 52 -15.06 11.63 -8.69
N LYS A 53 -14.40 12.28 -7.72
CA LYS A 53 -14.28 13.74 -7.68
C LYS A 53 -13.03 14.16 -8.44
N ARG A 54 -13.14 14.64 -9.67
CA ARG A 54 -11.96 15.18 -10.39
C ARG A 54 -11.45 16.43 -9.70
N ALA A 55 -10.14 16.52 -9.52
CA ALA A 55 -9.53 17.77 -9.07
C ALA A 55 -9.52 18.80 -10.21
N PRO A 56 -9.65 20.11 -9.93
CA PRO A 56 -9.39 21.15 -10.91
C PRO A 56 -7.95 21.03 -11.45
N VAL A 57 -7.78 21.22 -12.76
CA VAL A 57 -6.45 21.28 -13.36
C VAL A 57 -5.88 22.68 -13.10
N ASP A 58 -4.80 22.73 -12.34
CA ASP A 58 -4.03 23.95 -12.09
C ASP A 58 -2.77 23.91 -12.96
N LEU A 59 -2.81 24.62 -14.09
CA LEU A 59 -1.75 24.60 -15.11
C LEU A 59 -0.53 25.44 -14.72
N GLU A 60 -0.62 26.31 -13.71
CA GLU A 60 0.45 27.23 -13.34
C GLU A 60 1.31 26.69 -12.19
N ARG A 61 0.74 25.84 -11.34
CA ARG A 61 1.44 25.29 -10.18
C ARG A 61 2.49 24.26 -10.59
N ARG A 62 3.75 24.58 -10.29
CA ARG A 62 4.90 23.68 -10.45
C ARG A 62 5.16 22.94 -9.14
N CYS A 63 5.19 21.61 -9.21
CA CYS A 63 5.61 20.74 -8.10
C CYS A 63 6.59 19.69 -8.60
N GLY A 64 7.10 18.88 -7.67
CA GLY A 64 8.11 17.84 -7.91
C GLY A 64 9.34 17.94 -7.00
N SER A 65 9.35 18.87 -6.02
CA SER A 65 10.47 18.98 -5.07
C SER A 65 10.54 17.79 -4.11
N ASN A 66 9.40 17.11 -3.90
CA ASN A 66 9.26 15.97 -2.99
C ASN A 66 9.84 16.27 -1.59
N ALA A 67 9.54 17.45 -1.04
CA ALA A 67 10.10 17.89 0.24
C ALA A 67 9.66 16.96 1.38
N VAL A 68 10.60 16.16 1.90
CA VAL A 68 10.33 15.09 2.86
C VAL A 68 10.24 15.62 4.30
N THR A 69 9.30 15.09 5.07
CA THR A 69 9.23 15.21 6.52
C THR A 69 8.95 13.84 7.14
N CYS A 70 9.82 13.40 8.03
CA CYS A 70 9.72 12.10 8.68
C CYS A 70 8.81 12.13 9.90
N SER A 71 8.19 10.99 10.20
CA SER A 71 7.30 10.81 11.36
C SER A 71 7.69 9.56 12.16
N GLY A 72 7.55 9.65 13.49
CA GLY A 72 7.68 8.51 14.40
C GLY A 72 6.40 7.70 14.57
N SER A 73 5.28 8.15 13.99
CA SER A 73 3.96 7.50 14.14
C SER A 73 3.59 6.67 12.91
N HIS A 74 2.78 5.62 13.11
CA HIS A 74 2.19 4.82 12.02
C HIS A 74 3.26 4.22 11.09
N GLN A 75 4.27 3.61 11.71
CA GLN A 75 5.47 3.21 11.00
C GLN A 75 5.30 1.87 10.28
N GLY A 76 5.40 1.92 8.95
CA GLY A 76 5.50 0.76 8.10
C GLY A 76 6.82 0.02 8.32
N SER A 77 6.82 -1.26 7.94
CA SER A 77 8.07 -2.02 7.84
C SER A 77 8.88 -1.51 6.65
N ALA A 78 10.14 -1.14 6.88
CA ALA A 78 10.99 -0.58 5.81
C ALA A 78 11.19 -1.57 4.65
N SER A 79 11.28 -2.87 4.94
CA SER A 79 11.38 -3.91 3.92
C SER A 79 10.09 -4.04 3.11
N THR A 80 8.93 -4.03 3.77
CA THR A 80 7.63 -4.05 3.09
C THR A 80 7.41 -2.80 2.26
N CYS A 81 7.85 -1.62 2.73
CA CYS A 81 7.78 -0.39 1.95
C CYS A 81 8.69 -0.41 0.71
N ALA A 82 9.90 -0.95 0.82
CA ALA A 82 10.77 -1.16 -0.33
C ALA A 82 10.14 -2.11 -1.36
N GLN A 83 9.53 -3.22 -0.90
CA GLN A 83 8.82 -4.17 -1.76
C GLN A 83 7.59 -3.55 -2.44
N LEU A 84 6.81 -2.75 -1.70
CA LEU A 84 5.70 -1.99 -2.25
C LEU A 84 6.19 -1.10 -3.41
N ILE A 85 7.25 -0.33 -3.18
CA ILE A 85 7.85 0.55 -4.21
C ILE A 85 8.30 -0.25 -5.44
N VAL A 86 8.93 -1.41 -5.26
CA VAL A 86 9.35 -2.27 -6.38
C VAL A 86 8.13 -2.79 -7.16
N SER A 87 7.06 -3.17 -6.46
CA SER A 87 5.83 -3.65 -7.11
C SER A 87 5.16 -2.61 -8.01
N ILE A 88 5.35 -1.32 -7.69
CA ILE A 88 4.85 -0.19 -8.50
C ILE A 88 5.67 0.00 -9.78
N VAL A 89 6.99 -0.21 -9.73
CA VAL A 89 7.94 0.01 -10.84
C VAL A 89 7.84 -1.07 -11.94
N GLY A 90 7.19 -2.19 -11.66
CA GLY A 90 7.08 -3.34 -12.57
C GLY A 90 6.14 -3.12 -13.77
N PRO A 91 5.56 -4.20 -14.35
CA PRO A 91 4.76 -4.13 -15.58
C PRO A 91 3.52 -3.23 -15.48
N ARG A 92 3.13 -2.84 -14.26
CA ARG A 92 2.01 -1.95 -13.98
C ARG A 92 2.38 -0.47 -13.91
N ALA A 93 3.64 -0.08 -14.10
CA ALA A 93 4.07 1.32 -13.96
C ALA A 93 3.27 2.30 -14.83
N GLN A 94 2.79 1.85 -16.00
CA GLN A 94 1.97 2.63 -16.94
C GLN A 94 0.46 2.41 -16.77
N THR A 95 0.04 1.57 -15.81
CA THR A 95 -1.36 1.37 -15.49
C THR A 95 -1.93 2.67 -14.93
N PRO A 96 -3.04 3.19 -15.49
CA PRO A 96 -3.71 4.37 -14.94
C PRO A 96 -4.18 4.13 -13.50
N ILE A 97 -3.99 5.14 -12.66
CA ILE A 97 -4.64 5.21 -11.35
C ILE A 97 -5.99 5.89 -11.59
N PRO A 98 -7.13 5.23 -11.28
CA PRO A 98 -8.42 5.88 -11.37
C PRO A 98 -8.50 7.07 -10.40
N ALA A 99 -9.40 8.03 -10.64
CA ALA A 99 -9.44 9.26 -9.83
C ALA A 99 -9.78 8.98 -8.34
N SER A 100 -10.34 7.80 -8.07
CA SER A 100 -10.29 7.08 -6.81
C SER A 100 -9.63 5.73 -7.13
N PRO A 101 -8.43 5.40 -6.63
CA PRO A 101 -8.09 5.30 -5.20
C PRO A 101 -7.43 6.53 -4.55
N ARG A 102 -7.22 6.45 -3.23
CA ARG A 102 -6.47 7.39 -2.37
C ARG A 102 -5.19 6.77 -1.79
N SER A 103 -5.05 5.44 -1.89
CA SER A 103 -3.84 4.74 -1.45
C SER A 103 -3.65 3.38 -2.11
N PHE A 104 -2.40 2.93 -2.08
CA PHE A 104 -1.95 1.61 -2.49
C PHE A 104 -1.14 0.99 -1.37
N CYS A 105 -1.54 -0.19 -0.92
CA CYS A 105 -0.88 -0.88 0.18
C CYS A 105 -0.36 -2.26 -0.22
N LEU A 106 0.69 -2.69 0.44
CA LEU A 106 1.19 -4.06 0.44
C LEU A 106 1.18 -4.57 1.88
N SER A 107 0.43 -5.65 2.09
CA SER A 107 0.37 -6.37 3.36
C SER A 107 1.00 -7.74 3.19
N GLY A 108 1.94 -8.10 4.07
CA GLY A 108 2.60 -9.41 4.05
C GLY A 108 3.10 -9.82 5.43
N SER A 109 3.85 -10.91 5.49
CA SER A 109 4.41 -11.43 6.75
C SER A 109 5.34 -10.44 7.46
N GLY A 110 5.96 -9.53 6.71
CA GLY A 110 6.84 -8.47 7.23
C GLY A 110 6.11 -7.23 7.78
N GLY A 111 4.78 -7.17 7.69
CA GLY A 111 3.95 -6.04 8.10
C GLY A 111 3.19 -5.39 6.94
N ASN A 112 2.71 -4.17 7.16
CA ASN A 112 2.00 -3.38 6.17
C ASN A 112 2.83 -2.17 5.74
N CYS A 113 2.67 -1.75 4.49
CA CYS A 113 3.09 -0.44 4.03
C CYS A 113 2.11 0.09 3.00
N CYS A 114 1.87 1.39 3.02
CA CYS A 114 0.93 2.08 2.17
C CYS A 114 1.54 3.37 1.64
N VAL A 115 1.37 3.61 0.34
CA VAL A 115 1.49 4.93 -0.28
C VAL A 115 0.10 5.53 -0.32
N SER A 116 -0.09 6.73 0.24
CA SER A 116 -1.36 7.46 0.21
C SER A 116 -1.13 8.92 -0.18
N TRP A 117 -2.17 9.64 -0.60
CA TRP A 117 -2.01 11.03 -1.02
C TRP A 117 -3.25 11.90 -0.73
N SER A 118 -3.00 13.18 -0.46
CA SER A 118 -3.99 14.09 0.14
C SER A 118 -5.07 14.59 -0.82
N GLN A 119 -4.78 14.75 -2.12
CA GLN A 119 -5.70 15.32 -3.12
C GLN A 119 -6.21 14.27 -4.10
N VAL A 120 -7.33 14.52 -4.78
CA VAL A 120 -7.70 13.64 -5.90
C VAL A 120 -6.73 13.91 -7.05
N VAL A 121 -6.21 12.86 -7.68
CA VAL A 121 -5.22 12.96 -8.76
C VAL A 121 -5.90 12.72 -10.11
N ASN A 122 -5.43 13.42 -11.14
CA ASN A 122 -5.89 13.25 -12.52
C ASN A 122 -4.74 12.76 -13.40
N ASN A 123 -5.05 11.95 -14.41
CA ASN A 123 -4.08 11.44 -15.40
C ASN A 123 -2.84 10.79 -14.77
N ALA A 124 -3.01 10.18 -13.61
CA ALA A 124 -1.93 9.55 -12.88
C ALA A 124 -1.73 8.11 -13.34
N VAL A 125 -0.48 7.66 -13.32
CA VAL A 125 -0.11 6.25 -13.48
C VAL A 125 0.62 5.76 -12.25
N TYR A 126 0.72 4.45 -12.07
CA TYR A 126 1.37 3.84 -10.91
C TYR A 126 2.79 4.40 -10.70
N GLY A 127 3.54 4.55 -11.80
CA GLY A 127 4.91 5.07 -11.78
C GLY A 127 5.06 6.46 -11.12
N ASP A 128 4.02 7.29 -11.13
CA ASP A 128 4.04 8.62 -10.52
C ASP A 128 4.16 8.55 -8.98
N LEU A 129 3.77 7.41 -8.38
CA LEU A 129 3.87 7.20 -6.94
C LEU A 129 5.31 6.91 -6.48
N VAL A 130 6.20 6.53 -7.38
CA VAL A 130 7.51 5.95 -7.02
C VAL A 130 8.48 6.98 -6.46
N SER A 131 8.55 8.16 -7.07
CA SER A 131 9.61 9.14 -6.77
C SER A 131 9.53 9.64 -5.33
N ALA A 132 8.34 10.09 -4.91
CA ALA A 132 8.10 10.55 -3.54
C ALA A 132 8.18 9.40 -2.52
N ALA A 133 7.60 8.23 -2.81
CA ALA A 133 7.70 7.07 -1.92
C ALA A 133 9.15 6.64 -1.68
N LYS A 134 10.00 6.62 -2.73
CA LYS A 134 11.45 6.37 -2.59
C LYS A 134 12.14 7.43 -1.76
N ALA A 135 11.81 8.71 -1.95
CA ALA A 135 12.40 9.80 -1.17
C ALA A 135 12.10 9.64 0.32
N VAL A 136 10.83 9.38 0.69
CA VAL A 136 10.44 9.11 2.07
C VAL A 136 11.11 7.83 2.59
N ASN A 137 11.10 6.75 1.81
CA ASN A 137 11.73 5.48 2.21
C ASN A 137 13.21 5.65 2.55
N ASN A 138 13.95 6.39 1.73
CA ASN A 138 15.39 6.57 1.92
C ASN A 138 15.75 7.52 3.06
N GLN A 139 14.94 8.56 3.31
CA GLN A 139 15.26 9.60 4.30
C GLN A 139 14.65 9.32 5.68
N CYS A 140 13.53 8.60 5.75
CA CYS A 140 12.78 8.40 6.99
C CYS A 140 12.92 7.00 7.58
N GLN A 141 13.81 6.19 7.03
CA GLN A 141 14.10 4.87 7.58
C GLN A 141 14.88 4.98 8.88
N SER A 142 14.33 4.40 9.95
CA SER A 142 14.97 4.28 11.25
C SER A 142 14.59 2.96 11.90
N ASN A 143 15.57 2.19 12.39
CA ASN A 143 15.37 0.90 13.07
C ASN A 143 14.47 -0.09 12.30
N GLY A 144 14.63 -0.18 10.98
CA GLY A 144 13.83 -1.08 10.12
C GLY A 144 12.37 -0.65 9.94
N LYS A 145 12.04 0.57 10.35
CA LYS A 145 10.72 1.19 10.24
C LYS A 145 10.79 2.45 9.40
N VAL A 146 9.67 2.84 8.80
CA VAL A 146 9.57 4.07 8.03
C VAL A 146 8.18 4.69 8.16
N SER A 147 8.15 6.00 8.34
CA SER A 147 6.95 6.81 8.17
C SER A 147 7.33 8.24 7.82
N GLY A 148 6.57 8.84 6.92
CA GLY A 148 6.77 10.24 6.56
C GLY A 148 5.86 10.67 5.42
N LEU A 149 6.01 11.93 5.07
CA LEU A 149 5.31 12.56 3.97
C LEU A 149 6.29 13.33 3.09
N ALA A 150 5.99 13.39 1.80
CA ALA A 150 6.61 14.27 0.84
C ALA A 150 5.57 15.30 0.41
N ARG A 151 5.90 16.59 0.53
CA ARG A 151 5.10 17.70 0.01
C ARG A 151 5.53 18.05 -1.41
N ASP A 152 4.69 18.83 -2.09
CA ASP A 152 4.92 19.29 -3.45
C ASP A 152 5.25 18.13 -4.41
N VAL A 153 4.47 17.05 -4.33
CA VAL A 153 4.62 15.87 -5.18
C VAL A 153 3.73 16.02 -6.40
N LEU A 154 4.28 15.78 -7.59
CA LEU A 154 3.49 15.65 -8.81
C LEU A 154 3.02 14.21 -8.96
N VAL A 155 1.70 13.98 -8.95
CA VAL A 155 1.08 12.69 -9.26
C VAL A 155 0.12 12.89 -10.44
N GLY A 156 0.41 12.27 -11.58
CA GLY A 156 -0.21 12.60 -12.85
C GLY A 156 -0.05 14.08 -13.17
N SER A 157 -1.18 14.79 -13.29
CA SER A 157 -1.23 16.24 -13.48
C SER A 157 -1.65 17.01 -12.22
N THR A 158 -1.49 16.43 -11.02
CA THR A 158 -1.93 17.05 -9.76
C THR A 158 -0.79 17.15 -8.76
N CYS A 159 -0.60 18.35 -8.22
CA CYS A 159 0.34 18.57 -7.14
C CYS A 159 -0.31 18.29 -5.77
N THR A 160 0.21 17.31 -5.03
CA THR A 160 -0.35 16.80 -3.77
C THR A 160 0.75 16.56 -2.72
N THR A 161 0.35 16.24 -1.49
CA THR A 161 1.21 15.53 -0.53
C THR A 161 1.05 14.03 -0.75
N GLN A 162 2.16 13.28 -0.64
CA GLN A 162 2.18 11.82 -0.65
C GLN A 162 2.80 11.31 0.65
N CYS A 163 2.25 10.25 1.24
CA CYS A 163 2.67 9.71 2.52
C CYS A 163 3.04 8.23 2.36
N LEU A 164 4.04 7.80 3.13
CA LEU A 164 4.46 6.41 3.25
C LEU A 164 4.33 6.02 4.73
N SER A 165 3.50 5.02 5.04
CA SER A 165 3.20 4.61 6.42
C SER A 165 2.64 3.19 6.48
N ASP A 166 2.27 2.68 7.66
CA ASP A 166 1.53 1.40 7.81
C ASP A 166 0.01 1.51 7.56
N ARG A 167 -0.49 2.68 7.12
CA ARG A 167 -1.92 2.97 6.99
C ARG A 167 -2.32 3.50 5.61
N PRO A 168 -3.51 3.11 5.10
CA PRO A 168 -4.02 3.59 3.82
C PRO A 168 -4.42 5.09 3.85
N ASN A 169 -4.57 5.70 5.02
CA ASN A 169 -4.94 7.11 5.18
C ASN A 169 -3.84 8.00 5.75
N GLY A 170 -2.57 7.65 5.55
CA GLY A 170 -1.45 8.41 6.12
C GLY A 170 -1.41 9.90 5.73
N CYS A 171 -2.10 10.29 4.65
CA CYS A 171 -2.17 11.65 4.11
C CYS A 171 -3.53 12.36 4.33
N SER A 172 -4.45 11.75 5.09
CA SER A 172 -5.78 12.29 5.40
C SER A 172 -5.85 12.90 6.80
#